data_AF-A0A7C0USC9-F1
#
_entry.id   AF-A0A7C0USC9-F1
#
_cell.length_a   1.000
_cell.length_b   1.000
_cell.length_c   1.000
_cell.angle_alpha   90.00
_cell.angle_beta   90.00
_cell.angle_gamma   90.00
#
_symmetry.space_group_name_H-M   'P 1'
#
loop_
_entity.id
_entity.type
_entity.pdbx_description
1 polymer ?
#
loop_
_entity_poly.entity_id
_entity_poly.type
_entity_poly.pdbx_seq_one_letter_code
_entity_poly.pdbx_strand_id
1 'polypeptide(L)'
;MPIRYKLKRINEIGKEDYICIIGKVVNLGENSFLIQDETGMIEISSEFKVEEGKVVRVFCRRVNNMLKAEIIQDLSSMDLNLFKKVEELYNEVGVNV
;
A
#
# COMPACT_ATOMS: atom_id res chain seq x y z
N MET A 1 5.10 -6.97 19.78
CA MET A 1 5.83 -7.49 18.60
C MET A 1 6.29 -6.29 17.78
N PRO A 2 7.52 -6.27 17.24
CA PRO A 2 7.92 -5.18 16.35
C PRO A 2 7.01 -5.17 15.11
N ILE A 3 6.47 -4.01 14.76
CA ILE A 3 5.68 -3.82 13.55
C ILE A 3 6.62 -4.04 12.36
N ARG A 4 6.41 -5.14 11.63
CA ARG A 4 7.28 -5.54 10.51
C ARG A 4 7.11 -4.65 9.29
N TYR A 5 5.88 -4.24 8.98
CA TYR A 5 5.56 -3.40 7.82
C TYR A 5 5.13 -2.01 8.27
N LYS A 6 5.77 -0.96 7.74
CA LYS A 6 5.39 0.42 8.03
C LYS A 6 4.48 0.94 6.92
N LEU A 7 3.33 1.51 7.28
CA LEU A 7 2.48 2.22 6.33
C LEU A 7 3.23 3.46 5.82
N LYS A 8 3.24 3.64 4.50
CA LYS A 8 3.91 4.74 3.82
C LYS A 8 3.09 5.21 2.65
N ARG A 9 3.13 6.52 2.41
CA ARG A 9 2.75 7.11 1.12
C ARG A 9 3.81 6.79 0.08
N ILE A 10 3.42 6.71 -1.19
CA ILE A 10 4.32 6.32 -2.28
C ILE A 10 5.54 7.25 -2.37
N ASN A 11 5.36 8.56 -2.21
CA ASN A 11 6.46 9.53 -2.23
C ASN A 11 7.40 9.48 -1.01
N GLU A 12 7.01 8.80 0.07
CA GLU A 12 7.80 8.64 1.29
C GLU A 12 8.58 7.32 1.34
N ILE A 13 8.41 6.48 0.32
CA ILE A 13 9.10 5.19 0.22
C ILE A 13 10.60 5.43 0.02
N GLY A 14 11.39 5.06 1.02
CA GLY A 14 12.84 5.07 0.97
C GLY A 14 13.42 3.69 0.68
N LYS A 15 14.45 3.33 1.46
CA LYS A 15 15.20 2.07 1.32
C LYS A 15 14.74 0.98 2.29
N GLU A 16 13.55 1.11 2.87
CA GLU A 16 13.03 0.13 3.81
C GLU A 16 12.79 -1.23 3.13
N ASP A 17 13.05 -2.31 3.87
CA ASP A 17 12.87 -3.68 3.40
C ASP A 17 11.40 -4.11 3.40
N TYR A 18 10.59 -3.60 4.32
CA TYR A 18 9.21 -3.99 4.53
C TYR A 18 8.30 -2.76 4.61
N ILE A 19 7.38 -2.67 3.67
CA ILE A 19 6.55 -1.48 3.46
C ILE A 19 5.10 -1.91 3.33
N CYS A 20 4.18 -1.11 3.83
CA CYS A 20 2.76 -1.24 3.59
C CYS A 20 2.27 -0.01 2.80
N ILE A 21 1.50 -0.24 1.74
CA ILE A 21 1.00 0.80 0.84
C ILE A 21 -0.51 0.62 0.70
N ILE A 22 -1.26 1.72 0.74
CA ILE A 22 -2.69 1.72 0.40
C ILE A 22 -2.86 2.56 -0.85
N GLY A 23 -3.58 2.04 -1.84
CA GLY A 23 -3.83 2.78 -3.07
C GLY A 23 -4.75 2.03 -4.02
N LYS A 24 -5.08 2.69 -5.14
CA LYS A 24 -5.93 2.17 -6.19
C LYS A 24 -5.09 1.45 -7.24
N VAL A 25 -5.51 0.26 -7.65
CA VAL A 25 -4.92 -0.45 -8.78
C VAL A 25 -5.34 0.27 -10.07
N VAL A 26 -4.37 0.76 -10.85
CA VAL A 26 -4.62 1.55 -12.06
C VAL A 26 -4.24 0.84 -13.35
N ASN A 27 -3.40 -0.19 -13.26
CA ASN A 27 -3.01 -1.00 -14.42
C ASN A 27 -2.51 -2.39 -13.97
N LEU A 28 -2.78 -3.41 -14.79
CA LEU A 28 -2.28 -4.77 -14.59
C LEU A 28 -1.23 -5.14 -15.65
N GLY A 29 -0.08 -5.64 -15.19
CA GLY A 29 0.91 -6.34 -15.99
C GLY A 29 0.80 -7.86 -15.84
N GLU A 30 1.69 -8.61 -16.50
CA GLU A 30 1.68 -10.08 -16.44
C GLU A 30 1.99 -10.63 -15.04
N ASN A 31 2.97 -10.04 -14.33
CA ASN A 31 3.41 -10.43 -12.98
C ASN A 31 3.63 -9.21 -12.08
N SER A 32 2.93 -8.12 -12.39
CA SER A 32 3.00 -6.86 -11.68
C SER A 32 1.70 -6.09 -11.80
N PHE A 33 1.51 -5.10 -10.96
CA PHE A 33 0.44 -4.12 -11.11
C PHE A 33 0.94 -2.74 -10.67
N LEU A 34 0.33 -1.70 -11.25
CA LEU A 34 0.56 -0.32 -10.84
C LEU A 34 -0.47 0.06 -9.78
N ILE A 35 0.02 0.57 -8.66
CA ILE A 35 -0.80 1.17 -7.61
C ILE A 35 -0.58 2.68 -7.58
N GLN A 36 -1.66 3.43 -7.42
CA GLN A 36 -1.66 4.88 -7.30
C GLN A 36 -2.25 5.30 -5.95
N ASP A 37 -1.58 6.21 -5.26
CA ASP A 37 -2.13 6.95 -4.13
C ASP A 37 -2.21 8.46 -4.45
N GLU A 38 -2.50 9.30 -3.45
CA GLU A 38 -2.58 10.76 -3.63
C GLU A 38 -1.21 11.41 -3.93
N THR A 39 -0.11 10.68 -3.77
CA THR A 39 1.26 11.19 -3.84
C THR A 39 2.08 10.68 -5.03
N GLY A 40 1.68 9.57 -5.66
CA GLY A 40 2.39 9.01 -6.79
C GLY A 40 1.83 7.69 -7.29
N MET A 41 2.63 7.05 -8.16
CA MET A 41 2.38 5.72 -8.70
C MET A 41 3.63 4.86 -8.51
N ILE A 42 3.45 3.58 -8.22
CA ILE A 42 4.55 2.63 -8.12
C ILE A 42 4.13 1.27 -8.66
N GLU A 43 5.08 0.57 -9.28
CA GLU A 43 4.89 -0.80 -9.74
C GLU A 43 5.23 -1.80 -8.63
N ILE A 44 4.37 -2.79 -8.45
CA ILE A 44 4.54 -3.87 -7.48
C ILE A 44 4.52 -5.20 -8.22
N SER A 45 5.59 -5.98 -8.07
CA SER A 45 5.63 -7.35 -8.56
C SER A 45 4.76 -8.24 -7.68
N SER A 46 3.91 -9.07 -8.29
CA SER A 46 2.94 -9.89 -7.58
C SER A 46 2.52 -11.10 -8.40
N GLU A 47 2.37 -12.23 -7.73
CA GLU A 47 1.74 -13.45 -8.28
C GLU A 47 0.27 -13.56 -7.84
N PHE A 48 -0.20 -12.61 -7.02
CA PHE A 48 -1.57 -12.57 -6.51
C PHE A 48 -2.51 -11.91 -7.52
N LYS A 49 -3.76 -12.42 -7.59
CA LYS A 49 -4.81 -11.82 -8.41
C LYS A 49 -5.29 -10.51 -7.79
N VAL A 50 -5.36 -9.48 -8.63
CA VAL A 50 -5.90 -8.15 -8.32
C VAL A 50 -6.75 -7.67 -9.49
N GLU A 51 -7.66 -6.74 -9.23
CA GLU A 51 -8.55 -6.16 -10.25
C GLU A 51 -8.27 -4.66 -10.39
N GLU A 52 -8.26 -4.17 -11.62
CA GLU A 52 -8.18 -2.73 -11.87
C GLU A 52 -9.35 -1.98 -11.23
N GLY A 53 -9.07 -0.78 -10.75
CA GLY A 53 -10.06 0.08 -10.13
C GLY A 53 -10.28 -0.17 -8.64
N LYS A 54 -9.82 -1.29 -8.08
CA LYS A 54 -9.95 -1.61 -6.65
C LYS A 54 -8.96 -0.84 -5.80
N VAL A 55 -9.39 -0.45 -4.60
CA VAL A 55 -8.51 0.07 -3.55
C VAL A 55 -8.00 -1.12 -2.74
N VAL A 56 -6.69 -1.23 -2.61
CA VAL A 56 -6.04 -2.34 -1.93
C VAL A 56 -4.99 -1.85 -0.94
N ARG A 57 -4.78 -2.63 0.12
CA ARG A 57 -3.62 -2.52 1.01
C ARG A 57 -2.63 -3.63 0.66
N VAL A 58 -1.42 -3.24 0.32
CA VAL A 58 -0.36 -4.14 -0.11
C VAL A 58 0.76 -4.14 0.92
N PHE A 59 1.15 -5.32 1.36
CA PHE A 59 2.32 -5.53 2.20
C PHE A 59 3.44 -6.03 1.31
N CYS A 60 4.49 -5.26 1.21
CA CYS A 60 5.59 -5.46 0.27
C CYS A 60 6.89 -5.74 0.99
N ARG A 61 7.71 -6.58 0.36
CA ARG A 61 9.13 -6.71 0.65
C ARG A 61 9.97 -6.19 -0.50
N ARG A 62 11.05 -5.45 -0.19
CA ARG A 62 12.02 -5.02 -1.18
C ARG A 62 12.95 -6.18 -1.57
N VAL A 63 13.07 -6.45 -2.87
CA VAL A 63 13.96 -7.45 -3.46
C VAL A 63 14.62 -6.83 -4.69
N ASN A 64 15.95 -6.73 -4.68
CA ASN A 64 16.74 -6.15 -5.81
C ASN A 64 16.19 -4.80 -6.28
N ASN A 65 15.90 -3.89 -5.35
CA ASN A 65 15.28 -2.57 -5.55
C ASN A 65 13.82 -2.56 -6.06
N MET A 66 13.20 -3.71 -6.30
CA MET A 66 11.78 -3.82 -6.64
C MET A 66 10.95 -4.14 -5.40
N LEU A 67 9.68 -3.73 -5.39
CA LEU A 67 8.72 -4.13 -4.36
C LEU A 67 7.99 -5.39 -4.82
N LYS A 68 8.11 -6.47 -4.03
CA LYS A 68 7.33 -7.70 -4.23
C LYS A 68 6.21 -7.75 -3.19
N ALA A 69 4.98 -7.95 -3.64
CA ALA A 69 3.84 -8.17 -2.75
C ALA A 69 4.00 -9.50 -2.00
N GLU A 70 3.84 -9.46 -0.68
CA GLU A 70 3.72 -10.64 0.19
C GLU A 70 2.27 -10.88 0.61
N ILE A 71 1.47 -9.81 0.77
CA ILE A 71 0.04 -9.86 1.13
C ILE A 71 -0.70 -8.74 0.40
N ILE A 72 -1.90 -9.04 -0.11
CA ILE A 72 -2.83 -8.06 -0.66
C ILE A 72 -4.17 -8.17 0.06
N GLN A 73 -4.69 -7.05 0.55
CA GLN A 73 -6.01 -6.93 1.15
C GLN A 73 -6.89 -6.05 0.28
N ASP A 74 -8.03 -6.58 -0.15
CA ASP A 74 -9.07 -5.80 -0.83
C ASP A 74 -9.75 -4.87 0.19
N LEU A 75 -9.75 -3.57 -0.10
CA LEU A 75 -10.39 -2.53 0.71
C LEU A 75 -11.59 -1.91 -0.01
N SER A 76 -12.08 -2.51 -1.10
CA SER A 76 -13.18 -1.96 -1.90
C SER A 76 -14.51 -1.89 -1.13
N SER A 77 -14.67 -2.68 -0.07
CA SER A 77 -15.83 -2.63 0.84
C SER A 77 -15.62 -1.73 2.06
N MET A 78 -14.46 -1.08 2.17
CA MET A 78 -14.13 -0.21 3.30
C MET A 78 -14.70 1.19 3.10
N ASP A 79 -15.25 1.77 4.16
CA ASP A 79 -15.60 3.19 4.18
C ASP A 79 -14.33 4.04 4.24
N LEU A 80 -13.92 4.56 3.09
CA LEU A 80 -12.71 5.39 2.96
C LEU A 80 -12.79 6.69 3.78
N ASN A 81 -13.98 7.24 4.02
CA ASN A 81 -14.14 8.45 4.83
C ASN A 81 -13.87 8.13 6.30
N LEU A 82 -14.36 6.98 6.78
CA LEU A 82 -14.08 6.51 8.13
C LEU A 82 -12.58 6.23 8.31
N PHE A 83 -11.93 5.62 7.32
CA PHE A 83 -10.49 5.38 7.35
C PHE A 83 -9.69 6.69 7.48
N LYS A 84 -9.98 7.68 6.63
CA LYS A 84 -9.34 9.01 6.69
C LYS A 84 -9.52 9.67 8.06
N LYS A 85 -10.74 9.64 8.60
CA LYS A 85 -11.02 10.22 9.93
C LYS A 85 -10.22 9.54 11.04
N VAL A 86 -10.03 8.24 10.96
CA VAL A 86 -9.21 7.49 11.92
C VAL A 86 -7.73 7.84 11.79
N GLU A 87 -7.19 7.98 10.57
CA GLU A 87 -5.81 8.44 10.36
C GLU A 87 -5.59 9.86 10.89
N GLU A 88 -6.51 10.79 10.62
CA GLU A 88 -6.46 12.16 11.15
C GLU A 88 -6.40 12.16 12.68
N LEU A 89 -7.30 11.41 13.34
CA LEU A 89 -7.32 11.29 14.79
C LEU A 89 -6.00 10.72 15.33
N TYR A 90 -5.47 9.65 14.73
CA TYR A 90 -4.20 9.08 15.19
C TYR A 90 -3.01 10.05 15.05
N ASN A 91 -2.97 10.82 13.97
CA ASN A 91 -1.97 11.88 13.78
C ASN A 91 -2.11 12.98 14.84
N GLU A 92 -3.33 13.39 15.21
CA GLU A 92 -3.58 14.35 16.29
C GLU A 92 -3.08 13.86 17.65
N VAL A 93 -3.21 12.57 17.95
CA VAL A 93 -2.73 11.98 19.22
C VAL A 93 -1.23 11.62 19.19
N GLY A 94 -0.52 11.89 18.10
CA GLY A 94 0.90 11.57 17.93
C GLY A 94 1.20 10.07 17.80
N VAL A 95 0.19 9.26 17.50
CA VAL A 95 0.34 7.84 17.22
C VAL A 95 0.51 7.70 15.71
N ASN A 96 1.75 7.70 15.23
CA ASN A 96 2.02 7.42 13.82
C ASN A 96 1.66 5.96 13.53
N VAL A 97 0.59 5.73 12.76
CA VAL A 97 0.12 4.40 12.33
C VAL A 97 0.80 3.96 11.04
#